data_AF-A0A358C108-F1
#
_entry.id   AF-A0A358C108-F1
#
_cell.length_a   1.000
_cell.length_b   1.000
_cell.length_c   1.000
_cell.angle_alpha   90.00
_cell.angle_beta   90.00
_cell.angle_gamma   90.00
#
_symmetry.space_group_name_H-M   'P 1'
#
loop_
_entity.id
_entity.type
_entity.pdbx_description
1 polymer ?
#
loop_
_entity_poly.entity_id
_entity_poly.type
_entity_poly.pdbx_seq_one_letter_code
_entity_poly.pdbx_strand_id
1 'polypeptide(L)'
;MALSKRVRKWILVGGVFVVLLFAYAWFPILQGGTWSAPDEMATAYTASRLPLFGGSYNQPAAYADSLGGLVHPRSFLVHHQMLVPSMWLGLPWLLRALSLVVGARAETLGLLVVLISILAVFSWKHIVSKLLNNKTMGWVAAFTLAVHPGWWYFTARGLHPNVVLVSLLIFGGLAWYVAAGFVPPRRAHLWRMVMLFLGGASFGMAIFVRTNEAIWIIPVLFLLPGINAVNRLPNTRLRWQVLSFHSCSCFLPITVSMVTRF
;
A
#
# COMPACT_ATOMS: atom_id res chain seq x y z
N MET A 1 -17.47 -39.06 -5.02
CA MET A 1 -18.31 -37.87 -4.79
C MET A 1 -17.65 -36.66 -5.46
N ALA A 2 -18.24 -36.07 -6.50
CA ALA A 2 -17.59 -34.98 -7.24
C ALA A 2 -17.73 -33.64 -6.51
N LEU A 3 -16.61 -32.96 -6.23
CA LEU A 3 -16.62 -31.61 -5.63
C LEU A 3 -17.36 -30.61 -6.53
N SER A 4 -18.21 -29.78 -5.91
CA SER A 4 -18.93 -28.72 -6.64
C SER A 4 -17.97 -27.71 -7.27
N LYS A 5 -18.36 -27.12 -8.41
CA LYS A 5 -17.55 -26.12 -9.13
C LYS A 5 -17.17 -24.93 -8.23
N ARG A 6 -18.05 -24.55 -7.30
CA ARG A 6 -17.81 -23.47 -6.32
C ARG A 6 -16.68 -23.83 -5.36
N VAL A 7 -16.69 -25.05 -4.82
CA VAL A 7 -15.66 -25.51 -3.87
C VAL A 7 -14.31 -25.61 -4.56
N ARG A 8 -14.24 -26.18 -5.78
CA ARG A 8 -12.99 -26.24 -6.54
C ARG A 8 -12.38 -24.86 -6.77
N LYS A 9 -13.21 -23.86 -7.09
CA LYS A 9 -12.74 -22.47 -7.25
C LYS A 9 -12.12 -21.93 -5.97
N TRP A 10 -12.78 -22.10 -4.82
CA TRP A 10 -12.24 -21.62 -3.54
C TRP A 10 -10.96 -22.34 -3.13
N ILE A 11 -10.85 -23.64 -3.41
CA ILE A 11 -9.60 -24.41 -3.21
C ILE A 11 -8.48 -23.82 -4.07
N LEU A 12 -8.72 -23.51 -5.34
CA LEU A 12 -7.72 -22.89 -6.22
C LEU A 12 -7.29 -21.51 -5.72
N VAL A 13 -8.24 -20.65 -5.33
CA VAL A 13 -7.92 -19.32 -4.78
C VAL A 13 -7.13 -19.44 -3.48
N GLY A 14 -7.55 -20.34 -2.59
CA GLY A 14 -6.85 -20.62 -1.34
C GLY A 14 -5.43 -21.16 -1.58
N GLY A 15 -5.27 -22.08 -2.53
CA GLY A 15 -3.97 -22.61 -2.93
C GLY A 15 -3.03 -21.51 -3.43
N VAL A 16 -3.50 -20.64 -4.33
CA VAL A 16 -2.72 -19.49 -4.81
C VAL A 16 -2.35 -18.55 -3.66
N PHE A 17 -3.30 -18.26 -2.75
CA PHE A 17 -3.05 -17.43 -1.58
C PHE A 17 -1.93 -18.02 -0.70
N VAL A 18 -1.99 -19.32 -0.42
CA VAL A 18 -0.98 -20.03 0.38
C VAL A 18 0.39 -19.99 -0.31
N VAL A 19 0.46 -20.25 -1.62
CA VAL A 19 1.71 -20.17 -2.38
C VAL A 19 2.31 -18.77 -2.31
N LEU A 20 1.51 -17.72 -2.51
CA LEU A 20 1.99 -16.34 -2.39
C LEU A 20 2.43 -16.01 -0.97
N LEU A 21 1.71 -16.50 0.05
CA LEU A 21 2.07 -16.32 1.45
C LEU A 21 3.46 -16.90 1.71
N PHE A 22 3.72 -18.14 1.31
CA PHE A 22 5.06 -18.73 1.45
C PHE A 22 6.11 -17.99 0.63
N ALA A 23 5.82 -17.68 -0.65
CA ALA A 23 6.75 -17.03 -1.55
C ALA A 23 7.13 -15.59 -1.13
N TYR A 24 6.27 -14.90 -0.39
CA TYR A 24 6.56 -13.57 0.13
C TYR A 24 7.04 -13.57 1.57
N ALA A 25 6.58 -14.51 2.40
CA ALA A 25 6.97 -14.60 3.81
C ALA A 25 8.31 -15.32 4.03
N TRP A 26 8.84 -16.06 3.05
CA TRP A 26 10.10 -16.78 3.24
C TRP A 26 11.27 -15.84 3.61
N PHE A 27 11.40 -14.70 2.93
CA PHE A 27 12.53 -13.79 3.12
C PHE A 27 12.48 -13.03 4.45
N PRO A 28 11.33 -12.42 4.87
CA PRO A 28 11.24 -11.81 6.20
C PRO A 28 11.51 -12.79 7.34
N ILE A 29 11.10 -14.06 7.18
CA ILE A 29 11.33 -15.11 8.18
C ILE A 29 12.83 -15.43 8.29
N LEU A 30 13.54 -15.55 7.17
CA LEU A 30 14.97 -15.87 7.15
C LEU A 30 15.86 -14.72 7.62
N GLN A 31 15.43 -13.47 7.48
CA GLN A 31 16.24 -12.31 7.86
C GLN A 31 16.52 -12.20 9.37
N GLY A 32 15.79 -12.90 10.23
CA GLY A 32 16.13 -13.02 11.65
C GLY A 32 16.25 -11.69 12.42
N GLY A 33 15.57 -10.63 11.96
CA GLY A 33 15.65 -9.28 12.54
C GLY A 33 16.78 -8.40 11.98
N THR A 34 17.47 -8.83 10.92
CA THR A 34 18.41 -7.99 10.17
C THR A 34 17.70 -7.29 9.02
N TRP A 35 17.79 -5.97 8.98
CA TRP A 35 17.13 -5.13 7.97
C TRP A 35 18.17 -4.61 7.00
N SER A 36 18.08 -5.04 5.74
CA SER A 36 19.11 -4.75 4.72
C SER A 36 18.80 -3.51 3.90
N ALA A 37 17.55 -3.02 3.86
CA ALA A 37 17.25 -1.72 3.28
C ALA A 37 17.33 -0.61 4.35
N PRO A 38 17.85 0.58 3.99
CA PRO A 38 17.79 1.76 4.85
C PRO A 38 16.36 2.08 5.35
N ASP A 39 15.36 1.97 4.48
CA ASP A 39 13.96 2.28 4.80
C ASP A 39 13.33 1.25 5.76
N GLU A 40 13.66 -0.03 5.63
CA GLU A 40 13.23 -1.07 6.57
C GLU A 40 13.86 -0.90 7.93
N MET A 41 15.19 -0.70 7.95
CA MET A 41 15.93 -0.48 9.18
C MET A 41 15.36 0.72 9.92
N ALA A 42 15.13 1.81 9.21
CA ALA A 42 14.54 2.99 9.79
C ALA A 42 13.11 2.73 10.29
N THR A 43 12.32 1.94 9.56
CA THR A 43 10.95 1.55 9.97
C THR A 43 10.95 0.72 11.23
N ALA A 44 11.73 -0.35 11.28
CA ALA A 44 11.90 -1.19 12.46
C ALA A 44 12.37 -0.39 13.67
N TYR A 45 13.39 0.44 13.45
CA TYR A 45 13.98 1.28 14.48
C TYR A 45 12.99 2.30 15.04
N THR A 46 12.26 2.99 14.16
CA THR A 46 11.27 3.98 14.57
C THR A 46 10.10 3.29 15.26
N ALA A 47 9.57 2.19 14.70
CA ALA A 47 8.45 1.48 15.28
C ALA A 47 8.74 0.92 16.68
N SER A 48 9.98 0.56 16.98
CA SER A 48 10.37 0.09 18.32
C SER A 48 10.53 1.20 19.36
N ARG A 49 10.74 2.46 18.93
CA ARG A 49 11.10 3.60 19.79
C ARG A 49 10.11 4.76 19.78
N LEU A 50 9.16 4.76 18.83
CA LEU A 50 8.21 5.85 18.65
C LEU A 50 7.28 5.99 19.88
N PRO A 51 7.26 7.16 20.54
CA PRO A 51 6.25 7.46 21.53
C PRO A 51 4.92 7.82 20.82
N LEU A 52 3.91 6.96 20.92
CA LEU A 52 2.62 7.19 20.25
C LEU A 52 1.81 8.35 20.85
N PHE A 53 1.97 8.63 22.15
CA PHE A 53 1.09 9.50 22.93
C PHE A 53 1.81 10.71 23.55
N GLY A 54 2.72 11.31 22.79
CA GLY A 54 3.52 12.44 23.26
C GLY A 54 4.79 11.96 23.97
N GLY A 55 5.93 12.29 23.37
CA GLY A 55 7.26 12.00 23.86
C GLY A 55 8.28 12.49 22.83
N SER A 56 9.51 12.73 23.28
CA SER A 56 10.60 13.20 22.41
C SER A 56 11.38 12.03 21.84
N TYR A 57 11.87 12.18 20.60
CA TYR A 57 12.91 11.32 20.07
C TYR A 57 14.21 11.64 20.80
N ASN A 58 14.66 10.72 21.65
CA ASN A 58 15.85 10.92 22.48
C ASN A 58 17.07 10.17 21.93
N GLN A 59 17.13 10.01 20.61
CA GLN A 59 18.20 9.24 19.97
C GLN A 59 19.14 10.19 19.22
N PRO A 60 20.34 10.45 19.77
CA PRO A 60 21.26 11.39 19.17
C PRO A 60 21.79 10.83 17.85
N ALA A 61 21.96 11.71 16.86
CA ALA A 61 22.63 11.34 15.62
C ALA A 61 24.12 11.08 15.88
N ALA A 62 24.65 10.03 15.26
CA ALA A 62 26.08 9.81 15.25
C ALA A 62 26.78 11.04 14.63
N TYR A 63 27.87 11.49 15.25
CA TYR A 63 28.62 12.67 14.80
C TYR A 63 27.81 13.98 14.77
N ALA A 64 26.71 14.07 15.53
CA ALA A 64 25.94 15.30 15.65
C ALA A 64 26.80 16.48 16.12
N ASP A 65 27.70 16.22 17.08
CA ASP A 65 28.57 17.24 17.66
C ASP A 65 29.77 17.58 16.78
N SER A 66 30.34 16.60 16.07
CA SER A 66 31.59 16.79 15.29
C SER A 66 31.37 17.20 13.84
N LEU A 67 30.27 16.76 13.22
CA LEU A 67 29.95 17.02 11.81
C LEU A 67 28.62 17.75 11.64
N GLY A 68 28.07 18.32 12.71
CA GLY A 68 26.81 19.07 12.69
C GLY A 68 25.61 18.25 12.22
N GLY A 69 25.68 16.92 12.31
CA GLY A 69 24.64 16.02 11.78
C GLY A 69 24.60 15.91 10.26
N LEU A 70 25.64 16.34 9.53
CA LEU A 70 25.74 16.16 8.06
C LEU A 70 25.81 14.68 7.66
N VAL A 71 26.39 13.84 8.51
CA VAL A 71 26.49 12.39 8.28
C VAL A 71 25.39 11.70 9.07
N HIS A 72 24.38 11.20 8.35
CA HIS A 72 23.27 10.45 8.94
C HIS A 72 22.80 9.35 7.97
N PRO A 73 22.09 8.31 8.45
CA PRO A 73 21.54 7.31 7.55
C PRO A 73 20.49 7.94 6.62
N ARG A 74 20.45 7.50 5.35
CA ARG A 74 19.61 8.05 4.27
C ARG A 74 18.13 8.22 4.64
N SER A 75 17.59 7.32 5.44
CA SER A 75 16.16 7.27 5.78
C SER A 75 15.82 8.07 7.05
N PHE A 76 16.80 8.70 7.68
CA PHE A 76 16.62 9.61 8.81
C PHE A 76 16.99 11.04 8.42
N LEU A 77 16.49 11.98 9.20
CA LEU A 77 16.91 13.37 9.24
C LEU A 77 17.50 13.65 10.62
N VAL A 78 18.39 14.64 10.69
CA VAL A 78 18.89 15.16 11.97
C VAL A 78 18.16 16.46 12.29
N HIS A 79 17.47 16.51 13.41
CA HIS A 79 16.78 17.71 13.89
C HIS A 79 17.13 17.92 15.36
N HIS A 80 17.70 19.08 15.71
CA HIS A 80 18.25 19.36 17.04
C HIS A 80 19.15 18.23 17.57
N GLN A 81 20.10 17.78 16.73
CA GLN A 81 21.01 16.66 17.02
C GLN A 81 20.35 15.29 17.22
N MET A 82 19.03 15.17 17.04
CA MET A 82 18.29 13.91 17.17
C MET A 82 17.98 13.29 15.81
N LEU A 83 18.01 11.96 15.74
CA LEU A 83 17.54 11.20 14.58
C LEU A 83 16.01 11.15 14.58
N VAL A 84 15.43 11.71 13.52
CA VAL A 84 14.00 11.67 13.25
C VAL A 84 13.79 10.91 11.95
N PRO A 85 12.81 9.98 11.85
CA PRO A 85 12.50 9.35 10.58
C PRO A 85 12.21 10.41 9.51
N SER A 86 12.64 10.16 8.28
CA SER A 86 12.24 11.04 7.17
C SER A 86 10.74 10.88 6.86
N MET A 87 10.23 11.50 5.78
CA MET A 87 8.80 11.78 5.50
C MET A 87 7.84 10.56 5.34
N TRP A 88 7.93 9.53 6.18
CA TRP A 88 7.17 8.28 6.15
C TRP A 88 6.82 7.76 7.56
N LEU A 89 6.46 8.67 8.48
CA LEU A 89 6.06 8.35 9.86
C LEU A 89 4.88 7.36 9.98
N GLY A 90 4.03 7.25 8.97
CA GLY A 90 2.79 6.49 9.07
C GLY A 90 2.97 4.98 9.23
N LEU A 91 3.95 4.36 8.56
CA LEU A 91 4.17 2.92 8.72
C LEU A 91 4.73 2.57 10.12
N PRO A 92 5.78 3.24 10.62
CA PRO A 92 6.23 3.03 11.99
C PRO A 92 5.14 3.25 13.04
N TRP A 93 4.34 4.30 12.87
CA TRP A 93 3.21 4.58 13.75
C TRP A 93 2.19 3.44 13.75
N LEU A 94 1.80 2.96 12.56
CA LEU A 94 0.84 1.86 12.41
C LEU A 94 1.36 0.58 13.07
N LEU A 95 2.61 0.21 12.77
CA LEU A 95 3.23 -1.00 13.32
C LEU A 95 3.36 -0.90 14.84
N ARG A 96 3.72 0.27 15.37
CA ARG A 96 3.78 0.49 16.82
C ARG A 96 2.40 0.41 17.45
N ALA A 97 1.39 1.07 16.90
CA ALA A 97 0.02 0.97 17.40
C ALA A 97 -0.49 -0.48 17.43
N LEU A 98 -0.27 -1.22 16.34
CA LEU A 98 -0.63 -2.63 16.25
C LEU A 98 0.16 -3.51 17.22
N SER A 99 1.44 -3.21 17.43
CA SER A 99 2.29 -3.94 18.37
C SER A 99 1.77 -3.85 19.81
N LEU A 100 1.18 -2.71 20.20
CA LEU A 100 0.56 -2.53 21.52
C LEU A 100 -0.76 -3.30 21.65
N VAL A 101 -1.55 -3.37 20.57
CA VAL A 101 -2.83 -4.09 20.56
C VAL A 101 -2.61 -5.61 20.57
N VAL A 102 -1.66 -6.10 19.77
CA VAL A 102 -1.38 -7.53 19.62
C VAL A 102 -0.46 -8.07 20.72
N GLY A 103 0.35 -7.20 21.33
CA GLY A 103 1.40 -7.61 22.27
C GLY A 103 2.61 -8.27 21.61
N ALA A 104 2.75 -8.14 20.28
CA ALA A 104 3.88 -8.65 19.52
C ALA A 104 4.94 -7.56 19.28
N ARG A 105 6.19 -7.94 18.97
CA ARG A 105 7.21 -6.96 18.58
C ARG A 105 6.85 -6.33 17.24
N ALA A 106 6.96 -5.00 17.11
CA ALA A 106 6.62 -4.29 15.87
C ALA A 106 7.36 -4.84 14.63
N GLU A 107 8.60 -5.28 14.81
CA GLU A 107 9.43 -5.94 13.79
C GLU A 107 8.81 -7.23 13.24
N THR A 108 8.18 -8.03 14.11
CA THR A 108 7.52 -9.29 13.72
C THR A 108 6.23 -9.07 12.94
N LEU A 109 5.70 -7.84 12.93
CA LEU A 109 4.53 -7.47 12.14
C LEU A 109 4.86 -7.28 10.65
N GLY A 110 6.09 -7.51 10.20
CA GLY A 110 6.41 -7.56 8.76
C GLY A 110 5.56 -8.58 7.98
N LEU A 111 5.11 -9.66 8.64
CA LEU A 111 4.15 -10.61 8.06
C LEU A 111 2.77 -9.99 7.77
N LEU A 112 2.38 -8.96 8.52
CA LEU A 112 1.15 -8.23 8.24
C LEU A 112 1.26 -7.47 6.92
N VAL A 113 2.42 -6.90 6.60
CA VAL A 113 2.66 -6.24 5.31
C VAL A 113 2.56 -7.24 4.16
N VAL A 114 3.10 -8.46 4.34
CA VAL A 114 2.94 -9.54 3.37
C VAL A 114 1.45 -9.87 3.17
N LEU A 115 0.69 -10.03 4.25
CA LEU A 115 -0.74 -10.32 4.19
C LEU A 115 -1.52 -9.20 3.47
N ILE A 116 -1.27 -7.94 3.85
CA ILE A 116 -1.86 -6.76 3.21
C ILE A 116 -1.59 -6.75 1.71
N SER A 117 -0.36 -7.08 1.30
CA SER A 117 0.05 -7.11 -0.10
C SER A 117 -0.68 -8.21 -0.89
N ILE A 118 -0.83 -9.41 -0.31
CA ILE A 118 -1.58 -10.50 -0.96
C ILE A 118 -3.05 -10.10 -1.13
N LEU A 119 -3.66 -9.50 -0.11
CA LEU A 119 -5.03 -8.99 -0.19
C LEU A 119 -5.18 -7.87 -1.24
N ALA A 120 -4.16 -7.05 -1.42
CA ALA A 120 -4.13 -6.02 -2.47
C ALA A 120 -4.10 -6.65 -3.87
N VAL A 121 -3.37 -7.75 -4.09
CA VAL A 121 -3.39 -8.49 -5.37
C VAL A 121 -4.81 -8.96 -5.73
N PHE A 122 -5.55 -9.52 -4.76
CA PHE A 122 -6.93 -9.94 -4.99
C PHE A 122 -7.91 -8.77 -5.16
N SER A 123 -7.64 -7.65 -4.48
CA SER A 123 -8.39 -6.40 -4.69
C SER A 123 -8.17 -5.84 -6.09
N TRP A 124 -6.92 -5.83 -6.56
CA TRP A 124 -6.54 -5.42 -7.91
C TRP A 124 -7.24 -6.26 -8.98
N LYS A 125 -7.24 -7.59 -8.80
CA LYS A 125 -8.03 -8.50 -9.63
C LYS A 125 -9.49 -8.07 -9.74
N HIS A 126 -10.12 -7.72 -8.62
CA HIS A 126 -11.52 -7.33 -8.59
C HIS A 126 -11.75 -6.05 -9.39
N ILE A 127 -10.95 -5.02 -9.14
CA ILE A 127 -10.98 -3.73 -9.87
C ILE A 127 -10.89 -3.98 -11.37
N VAL A 128 -9.84 -4.68 -11.83
CA VAL A 128 -9.61 -4.90 -13.28
C VAL A 128 -10.71 -5.77 -13.90
N SER A 129 -11.15 -6.82 -13.21
CA SER A 129 -12.21 -7.69 -13.73
C SER A 129 -13.52 -6.95 -14.00
N LYS A 130 -13.76 -5.92 -13.20
CA LYS A 130 -14.96 -5.09 -13.26
C LYS A 130 -14.82 -3.97 -14.27
N LEU A 131 -13.67 -3.30 -14.29
CA LEU A 131 -13.37 -2.23 -15.25
C LEU A 131 -13.44 -2.74 -16.71
N LEU A 132 -12.93 -3.94 -16.96
CA LEU A 132 -12.91 -4.55 -18.29
C LEU A 132 -14.10 -5.49 -18.57
N ASN A 133 -15.01 -5.65 -17.61
CA ASN A 133 -16.09 -6.65 -17.63
C ASN A 133 -15.60 -8.06 -18.03
N ASN A 134 -14.37 -8.42 -17.65
CA ASN A 134 -13.70 -9.65 -18.06
C ASN A 134 -12.98 -10.29 -16.88
N LYS A 135 -13.49 -11.44 -16.42
CA LYS A 135 -12.95 -12.17 -15.27
C LYS A 135 -11.54 -12.72 -15.53
N THR A 136 -11.24 -13.11 -16.77
CA THR A 136 -9.93 -13.65 -17.15
C THR A 136 -8.89 -12.54 -17.08
N MET A 137 -9.19 -11.35 -17.62
CA MET A 137 -8.27 -10.21 -17.55
C MET A 137 -8.00 -9.75 -16.11
N GLY A 138 -9.00 -9.85 -15.22
CA GLY A 138 -8.76 -9.62 -13.79
C GLY A 138 -7.75 -10.60 -13.18
N TRP A 139 -7.80 -11.88 -13.55
CA TRP A 139 -6.82 -12.86 -13.10
C TRP A 139 -5.43 -12.64 -13.70
N VAL A 140 -5.37 -12.30 -14.99
CA VAL A 140 -4.10 -11.93 -15.64
C VAL A 140 -3.46 -10.75 -14.91
N ALA A 141 -4.23 -9.68 -14.65
CA ALA A 141 -3.72 -8.51 -13.94
C ALA A 141 -3.27 -8.81 -12.50
N ALA A 142 -3.99 -9.70 -11.80
CA ALA A 142 -3.59 -10.16 -10.47
C ALA A 142 -2.27 -10.92 -10.51
N PHE A 143 -2.14 -11.85 -11.47
CA PHE A 143 -0.93 -12.62 -11.68
C PHE A 143 0.25 -11.70 -12.04
N THR A 144 0.07 -10.80 -12.99
CA THR A 144 1.08 -9.81 -13.39
C THR A 144 1.54 -8.97 -12.20
N LEU A 145 0.63 -8.48 -11.35
CA LEU A 145 1.00 -7.74 -10.15
C LEU A 145 1.77 -8.61 -9.15
N ALA A 146 1.31 -9.85 -8.92
CA ALA A 146 1.94 -10.77 -7.98
C ALA A 146 3.37 -11.14 -8.39
N VAL A 147 3.61 -11.40 -9.66
CA VAL A 147 4.96 -11.76 -10.16
C VAL A 147 5.79 -10.54 -10.55
N HIS A 148 5.26 -9.33 -10.40
CA HIS A 148 5.99 -8.11 -10.75
C HIS A 148 7.25 -7.98 -9.88
N PRO A 149 8.46 -7.84 -10.46
CA PRO A 149 9.70 -7.85 -9.69
C PRO A 149 9.73 -6.81 -8.57
N GLY A 150 9.24 -5.61 -8.82
CA GLY A 150 9.14 -4.57 -7.80
C GLY A 150 8.15 -4.90 -6.68
N TRP A 151 7.01 -5.54 -7.02
CA TRP A 151 6.03 -5.95 -6.02
C TRP A 151 6.62 -7.03 -5.11
N TRP A 152 7.23 -8.05 -5.72
CA TRP A 152 7.87 -9.13 -4.99
C TRP A 152 9.01 -8.62 -4.11
N TYR A 153 9.91 -7.80 -4.67
CA TYR A 153 11.04 -7.22 -3.93
C TYR A 153 10.58 -6.48 -2.68
N PHE A 154 9.63 -5.54 -2.80
CA PHE A 154 9.18 -4.76 -1.64
C PHE A 154 8.31 -5.56 -0.67
N THR A 155 7.50 -6.51 -1.16
CA THR A 155 6.70 -7.37 -0.29
C THR A 155 7.59 -8.30 0.53
N ALA A 156 8.60 -8.89 -0.11
CA ALA A 156 9.51 -9.83 0.53
C ALA A 156 10.36 -9.20 1.63
N ARG A 157 10.51 -7.87 1.69
CA ARG A 157 11.27 -7.24 2.77
C ARG A 157 10.45 -6.81 3.98
N GLY A 158 9.13 -7.01 3.97
CA GLY A 158 8.24 -6.97 5.14
C GLY A 158 8.02 -5.60 5.82
N LEU A 159 9.00 -4.71 5.86
CA LEU A 159 8.89 -3.39 6.52
C LEU A 159 9.08 -2.22 5.56
N HIS A 160 9.07 -2.48 4.25
CA HIS A 160 9.23 -1.42 3.26
C HIS A 160 7.92 -0.62 3.09
N PRO A 161 7.91 0.71 3.25
CA PRO A 161 6.68 1.51 3.17
C PRO A 161 6.02 1.53 1.79
N ASN A 162 6.77 1.22 0.72
CA ASN A 162 6.30 1.30 -0.67
C ASN A 162 5.17 0.33 -0.96
N VAL A 163 5.30 -0.93 -0.52
CA VAL A 163 4.27 -1.93 -0.81
C VAL A 163 3.00 -1.66 -0.01
N VAL A 164 3.12 -1.16 1.22
CA VAL A 164 1.98 -0.75 2.05
C VAL A 164 1.26 0.44 1.42
N LEU A 165 2.00 1.45 0.96
CA LEU A 165 1.45 2.59 0.23
C LEU A 165 0.59 2.11 -0.94
N VAL A 166 1.16 1.32 -1.86
CA VAL A 166 0.44 0.87 -3.05
C VAL A 166 -0.74 -0.04 -2.70
N SER A 167 -0.59 -0.91 -1.69
CA SER A 167 -1.68 -1.76 -1.20
C SER A 167 -2.87 -0.93 -0.69
N LEU A 168 -2.59 0.11 0.10
CA LEU A 168 -3.61 1.04 0.61
C LEU A 168 -4.27 1.84 -0.52
N LEU A 169 -3.53 2.26 -1.54
CA LEU A 169 -4.11 2.89 -2.73
C LEU A 169 -5.05 1.94 -3.49
N ILE A 170 -4.69 0.66 -3.62
CA ILE A 170 -5.53 -0.37 -4.25
C ILE A 170 -6.81 -0.59 -3.43
N PHE A 171 -6.71 -0.68 -2.10
CA PHE A 171 -7.90 -0.80 -1.24
C PHE A 171 -8.79 0.43 -1.30
N GLY A 172 -8.20 1.63 -1.28
CA GLY A 172 -8.91 2.89 -1.43
C GLY A 172 -9.69 2.95 -2.75
N GLY A 173 -9.03 2.57 -3.85
CA GLY A 173 -9.65 2.48 -5.18
C GLY A 173 -10.78 1.45 -5.24
N LEU A 174 -10.59 0.27 -4.65
CA LEU A 174 -11.64 -0.76 -4.58
C LEU A 174 -12.85 -0.27 -3.78
N ALA A 175 -12.63 0.30 -2.59
CA ALA A 175 -13.71 0.76 -1.72
C ALA A 175 -14.52 1.88 -2.40
N TRP A 176 -13.83 2.83 -3.05
CA TRP A 176 -14.50 3.86 -3.85
C TRP A 176 -15.29 3.26 -5.02
N TYR A 177 -14.71 2.31 -5.75
CA TYR A 177 -15.40 1.62 -6.85
C TYR A 177 -16.69 0.94 -6.38
N VAL A 178 -16.66 0.23 -5.25
CA VAL A 178 -17.84 -0.43 -4.66
C VAL A 178 -18.89 0.60 -4.23
N ALA A 179 -18.46 1.69 -3.60
CA ALA A 179 -19.34 2.78 -3.16
C ALA A 179 -20.04 3.50 -4.33
N ALA A 180 -19.40 3.56 -5.50
CA ALA A 180 -19.91 4.28 -6.66
C ALA A 180 -21.01 3.53 -7.43
N GLY A 181 -21.06 2.19 -7.39
CA GLY A 181 -21.91 1.44 -8.33
C GLY A 181 -22.50 0.11 -7.87
N PHE A 182 -22.25 -0.38 -6.65
CA PHE A 182 -22.52 -1.78 -6.31
C PHE A 182 -23.18 -2.05 -4.95
N VAL A 183 -24.05 -1.17 -4.45
CA VAL A 183 -24.77 -1.44 -3.19
C VAL A 183 -26.27 -1.70 -3.40
N PRO A 184 -26.81 -2.89 -3.02
CA PRO A 184 -28.23 -3.21 -3.19
C PRO A 184 -29.14 -2.32 -2.34
N PRO A 185 -30.35 -1.97 -2.84
CA PRO A 185 -31.13 -0.81 -2.38
C PRO A 185 -31.54 -0.83 -0.90
N ARG A 186 -31.72 -2.00 -0.28
CA ARG A 186 -32.23 -2.12 1.11
C ARG A 186 -31.21 -1.83 2.21
N ARG A 187 -29.90 -1.88 1.94
CA ARG A 187 -28.82 -1.46 2.86
C ARG A 187 -27.81 -0.54 2.17
N ALA A 188 -28.22 0.06 1.05
CA ALA A 188 -27.34 0.77 0.13
C ALA A 188 -26.58 1.91 0.80
N HIS A 189 -27.28 2.69 1.62
CA HIS A 189 -26.74 3.92 2.17
C HIS A 189 -25.64 3.68 3.20
N LEU A 190 -25.89 2.83 4.21
CA LEU A 190 -24.89 2.52 5.25
C LEU A 190 -23.67 1.85 4.66
N TRP A 191 -23.84 0.82 3.81
CA TRP A 191 -22.71 0.16 3.17
C TRP A 191 -21.91 1.12 2.29
N ARG A 192 -22.58 2.01 1.55
CA ARG A 192 -21.90 3.04 0.77
C ARG A 192 -21.10 3.99 1.66
N MET A 193 -21.65 4.44 2.79
CA MET A 193 -20.93 5.28 3.75
C MET A 193 -19.72 4.55 4.34
N VAL A 194 -19.86 3.29 4.71
CA VAL A 194 -18.74 2.47 5.21
C VAL A 194 -17.66 2.33 4.14
N MET A 195 -18.03 2.07 2.88
CA MET A 195 -17.05 1.97 1.79
C MET A 195 -16.37 3.32 1.49
N LEU A 196 -17.10 4.44 1.53
CA LEU A 196 -16.50 5.78 1.39
C LEU A 196 -15.54 6.09 2.53
N PHE A 197 -15.91 5.76 3.76
CA PHE A 197 -15.07 5.92 4.93
C PHE A 197 -13.79 5.07 4.80
N LEU A 198 -13.93 3.77 4.49
CA LEU A 198 -12.77 2.88 4.29
C LEU A 198 -11.89 3.34 3.12
N GLY A 199 -12.49 3.88 2.05
CA GLY A 199 -11.77 4.45 0.93
C GLY A 199 -10.92 5.65 1.33
N GLY A 200 -11.55 6.63 1.99
CA GLY A 200 -10.88 7.82 2.51
C GLY A 200 -9.81 7.49 3.55
N ALA A 201 -10.11 6.58 4.47
CA ALA A 201 -9.15 6.10 5.48
C ALA A 201 -7.95 5.42 4.82
N SER A 202 -8.16 4.60 3.78
CA SER A 202 -7.06 3.95 3.07
C SER A 202 -6.18 4.95 2.31
N PHE A 203 -6.78 5.92 1.62
CA PHE A 203 -6.01 6.98 0.93
C PHE A 203 -5.27 7.90 1.91
N GLY A 204 -5.92 8.31 3.00
CA GLY A 204 -5.29 9.11 4.06
C GLY A 204 -4.14 8.36 4.71
N MET A 205 -4.33 7.07 5.01
CA MET A 205 -3.27 6.23 5.55
C MET A 205 -2.13 6.02 4.54
N ALA A 206 -2.41 5.90 3.24
CA ALA A 206 -1.40 5.81 2.20
C ALA A 206 -0.50 7.06 2.20
N ILE A 207 -1.10 8.25 2.20
CA ILE A 207 -0.38 9.52 2.30
C ILE A 207 0.39 9.63 3.62
N PHE A 208 -0.18 9.15 4.73
CA PHE A 208 0.50 9.17 6.01
C PHE A 208 1.72 8.22 6.03
N VAL A 209 1.60 7.03 5.42
CA VAL A 209 2.70 6.07 5.27
C VAL A 209 3.85 6.67 4.46
N ARG A 210 3.58 7.46 3.42
CA ARG A 210 4.62 8.20 2.68
C ARG A 210 4.11 9.59 2.27
N THR A 211 4.41 10.58 3.10
CA THR A 211 3.93 11.96 2.93
C THR A 211 4.51 12.61 1.69
N ASN A 212 5.72 12.22 1.28
CA ASN A 212 6.35 12.72 0.06
C ASN A 212 5.57 12.39 -1.21
N GLU A 213 4.71 11.36 -1.19
CA GLU A 213 3.92 10.92 -2.33
C GLU A 213 2.61 11.71 -2.45
N ALA A 214 2.26 12.51 -1.44
CA ALA A 214 1.08 13.36 -1.42
C ALA A 214 1.06 14.32 -2.63
N ILE A 215 2.23 14.79 -3.06
CA ILE A 215 2.37 15.77 -4.15
C ILE A 215 1.79 15.25 -5.47
N TRP A 216 1.74 13.93 -5.72
CA TRP A 216 1.06 13.37 -6.89
C TRP A 216 -0.25 12.64 -6.55
N ILE A 217 -0.37 12.01 -5.38
CA ILE A 217 -1.62 11.33 -5.01
C ILE A 217 -2.78 12.34 -4.90
N ILE A 218 -2.55 13.50 -4.27
CA ILE A 218 -3.58 14.52 -4.06
C ILE A 218 -4.14 15.04 -5.39
N PRO A 219 -3.30 15.49 -6.36
CA PRO A 219 -3.80 15.88 -7.68
C PRO A 219 -4.61 14.79 -8.38
N VAL A 220 -4.15 13.53 -8.37
CA VAL A 220 -4.88 12.42 -9.00
C VAL A 220 -6.26 12.25 -8.35
N LEU A 221 -6.35 12.32 -7.02
CA LEU A 221 -7.62 12.21 -6.30
C LEU A 221 -8.59 13.37 -6.63
N PHE A 222 -8.09 14.59 -6.85
CA PHE A 222 -8.92 15.72 -7.28
C PHE A 222 -9.39 15.63 -8.73
N LEU A 223 -8.59 15.00 -9.61
CA LEU A 223 -8.95 14.83 -11.02
C LEU A 223 -9.99 13.72 -11.25
N LEU A 224 -10.00 12.67 -10.42
CA LEU A 224 -10.89 11.51 -10.56
C LEU A 224 -12.40 11.84 -10.57
N PRO A 225 -12.94 12.72 -9.71
CA PRO A 225 -14.33 13.17 -9.78
C PRO A 225 -14.64 13.93 -11.07
N GLY A 226 -13.68 14.71 -11.59
CA GLY A 226 -13.80 15.41 -12.87
C GLY A 226 -14.01 14.44 -14.03
N ILE A 227 -13.32 13.28 -14.00
CA ILE A 227 -13.49 12.22 -15.00
C ILE A 227 -14.90 11.61 -14.96
N ASN A 228 -15.51 11.47 -13.77
CA ASN A 228 -16.88 10.97 -13.66
C ASN A 228 -17.92 11.98 -14.17
N ALA A 229 -17.66 13.28 -14.10
CA ALA A 229 -18.47 14.29 -14.76
C ALA A 229 -18.35 14.19 -16.30
N VAL A 230 -17.14 13.97 -16.81
CA VAL A 230 -16.87 13.71 -18.24
C VAL A 230 -17.53 12.42 -18.74
N ASN A 231 -17.61 11.38 -17.91
CA ASN A 231 -18.29 10.12 -18.24
C ASN A 231 -19.82 10.23 -18.36
N ARG A 232 -20.42 11.39 -18.03
CA ARG A 232 -21.83 11.67 -18.38
C ARG A 232 -22.00 12.20 -19.82
N LEU A 233 -20.91 12.49 -20.53
CA LEU A 233 -20.96 12.95 -21.92
C LEU A 233 -21.40 11.80 -22.84
N PRO A 234 -22.29 12.02 -23.81
CA PRO A 234 -22.90 10.97 -24.64
C PRO A 234 -21.92 10.27 -25.61
N ASN A 235 -20.73 10.82 -25.87
CA ASN A 235 -19.83 10.35 -26.92
C ASN A 235 -18.76 9.36 -26.40
N THR A 236 -18.82 8.10 -26.86
CA THR A 236 -17.98 6.98 -26.41
C THR A 236 -16.51 7.06 -26.85
N ARG A 237 -16.19 7.69 -27.98
CA ARG A 237 -14.77 7.85 -28.43
C ARG A 237 -13.99 8.84 -27.57
N LEU A 238 -14.63 9.96 -27.19
CA LEU A 238 -14.01 11.00 -26.37
C LEU A 238 -13.77 10.51 -24.93
N ARG A 239 -14.67 9.66 -24.41
CA ARG A 239 -14.52 9.00 -23.10
C ARG A 239 -13.23 8.18 -23.00
N TRP A 240 -12.95 7.36 -24.01
CA TRP A 240 -11.74 6.53 -24.01
C TRP A 240 -10.47 7.36 -24.18
N GLN A 241 -10.46 8.39 -25.03
CA GLN A 241 -9.27 9.24 -25.20
C GLN A 241 -8.86 9.97 -23.93
N VAL A 242 -9.83 10.50 -23.17
CA VAL A 242 -9.56 11.18 -21.88
C VAL A 242 -9.08 10.18 -20.81
N LEU A 243 -9.67 8.99 -20.74
CA LEU A 243 -9.27 7.92 -19.82
C LEU A 243 -7.89 7.34 -20.17
N SER A 244 -7.56 7.19 -21.45
CA SER A 244 -6.25 6.70 -21.93
C SER A 244 -5.13 7.68 -21.63
N PHE A 245 -5.35 8.98 -21.85
CA PHE A 245 -4.36 10.02 -21.54
C PHE A 245 -4.08 10.07 -20.03
N HIS A 246 -5.12 10.01 -19.18
CA HIS A 246 -4.96 10.08 -17.73
C HIS A 246 -4.34 8.82 -17.12
N SER A 247 -4.67 7.64 -17.64
CA SER A 247 -4.05 6.38 -17.20
C SER A 247 -2.54 6.41 -17.45
N CYS A 248 -2.10 6.93 -18.59
CA CYS A 248 -0.68 7.10 -18.88
C CYS A 248 -0.01 8.08 -17.90
N SER A 249 -0.64 9.23 -17.63
CA SER A 249 -0.09 10.25 -16.72
C SER A 249 -0.05 9.84 -15.25
N CYS A 250 -0.94 8.94 -14.80
CA CYS A 250 -0.98 8.49 -13.40
C CYS A 250 -0.01 7.32 -13.12
N PHE A 251 0.29 6.50 -14.13
CA PHE A 251 1.23 5.37 -13.98
C PHE A 251 2.69 5.77 -14.18
N LEU A 252 2.99 6.79 -15.01
CA LEU A 252 4.35 7.28 -15.22
C LEU A 252 5.07 7.71 -13.93
N PRO A 253 4.46 8.46 -12.99
CA PRO A 253 5.14 8.85 -11.76
C PRO A 253 5.37 7.68 -10.80
N ILE A 254 4.50 6.67 -10.80
CA ILE A 254 4.59 5.51 -9.91
C ILE A 254 5.75 4.59 -10.36
N THR A 255 5.91 4.38 -11.67
CA THR A 255 7.05 3.64 -12.20
C THR A 255 8.35 4.43 -12.10
N VAL A 256 8.32 5.75 -12.35
CA VAL A 256 9.49 6.63 -12.17
C VAL A 256 9.94 6.67 -10.71
N SER A 257 9.04 6.79 -9.72
CA SER A 257 9.39 6.75 -8.29
C SER A 257 10.03 5.43 -7.86
N MET A 258 9.63 4.30 -8.46
CA MET A 258 10.26 3.00 -8.21
C MET A 258 11.62 2.84 -8.90
N VAL A 259 11.89 3.56 -10.00
CA VAL A 259 13.13 3.43 -10.79
C VAL A 259 14.18 4.48 -10.40
N THR A 260 13.79 5.72 -10.08
CA THR A 260 14.72 6.84 -9.85
C THR A 260 15.27 6.94 -8.42
N ARG A 261 15.05 5.93 -7.57
CA ARG A 261 15.59 5.89 -6.19
C ARG A 261 16.64 4.80 -5.94
N PHE A 262 17.02 4.06 -6.99
CA PHE A 262 18.20 3.21 -7.01
C PHE A 262 19.43 4.00 -7.41
#